data_AF-A0A967R0Y6-F1
#
_entry.id   AF-A0A967R0Y6-F1
#
_cell.length_a   1.000
_cell.length_b   1.000
_cell.length_c   1.000
_cell.angle_alpha   90.00
_cell.angle_beta   90.00
_cell.angle_gamma   90.00
#
_symmetry.space_group_name_H-M   'P 1'
#
loop_
_entity.id
_entity.type
_entity.pdbx_description
1 polymer ?
#
loop_
_entity_poly.entity_id
_entity_poly.type
_entity_poly.pdbx_seq_one_letter_code
_entity_poly.pdbx_strand_id
1 'polypeptide(L)'
;VELVSNGGAFGGKEDLSNQAQTALASFVLGRPVKCTLTREQSLLMHAKRHPIEIRLEAGCDADGKVLALRARMLGDSGPYASVGMKVLERS
;
A
#
# COMPACT_ATOMS: atom_id res chain seq x y z
N VAL A 1 -20.16 4.60 8.98
CA VAL A 1 -19.75 4.42 7.57
C VAL A 1 -20.51 3.23 7.05
N GLU A 2 -21.17 3.34 5.90
CA GLU A 2 -21.80 2.21 5.22
C GLU A 2 -20.84 1.67 4.15
N LEU A 3 -20.63 0.35 4.15
CA LEU A 3 -19.79 -0.30 3.16
C LEU A 3 -20.62 -0.58 1.91
N VAL A 4 -20.12 -0.15 0.76
CA VAL A 4 -20.75 -0.37 -0.54
C VAL A 4 -19.89 -1.30 -1.39
N SER A 5 -20.52 -1.98 -2.35
CA SER A 5 -19.82 -2.84 -3.31
C SER A 5 -18.68 -2.10 -4.01
N ASN A 6 -17.51 -2.72 -4.08
CA ASN A 6 -16.33 -2.12 -4.70
C ASN A 6 -16.11 -2.69 -6.11
N GLY A 7 -15.59 -1.84 -7.02
CA GLY A 7 -15.06 -2.27 -8.32
C GLY A 7 -13.59 -2.70 -8.23
N GLY A 8 -13.21 -3.49 -7.22
CA GLY A 8 -11.83 -3.88 -6.93
C GLY A 8 -11.10 -2.93 -5.96
N ALA A 9 -10.09 -3.47 -5.28
CA ALA A 9 -9.31 -2.78 -4.24
C ALA A 9 -7.80 -3.07 -4.31
N PHE A 10 -7.41 -4.35 -4.33
CA PHE A 10 -6.00 -4.79 -4.44
C PHE A 10 -5.05 -4.14 -3.41
N GLY A 11 -5.54 -3.89 -2.19
CA GLY A 11 -4.81 -3.18 -1.12
C GLY A 11 -4.92 -1.65 -1.18
N GLY A 12 -5.12 -1.06 -2.35
CA GLY A 12 -5.16 0.40 -2.54
C GLY A 12 -6.39 1.13 -1.96
N LYS A 13 -7.31 0.40 -1.29
CA LYS A 13 -8.48 0.96 -0.58
C LYS A 13 -8.49 0.59 0.92
N GLU A 14 -7.36 0.15 1.45
CA GLU A 14 -7.20 -0.15 2.88
C GLU A 14 -6.98 1.14 3.69
N ASP A 15 -6.15 2.05 3.17
CA ASP A 15 -5.99 3.40 3.71
C ASP A 15 -7.20 4.30 3.42
N LEU A 16 -7.33 5.37 4.19
CA LEU A 16 -8.28 6.44 3.89
C LEU A 16 -7.97 7.06 2.52
N SER A 17 -8.99 7.16 1.69
CA SER A 17 -8.94 7.78 0.36
C SER A 17 -9.56 9.18 0.42
N ASN A 18 -10.88 9.28 0.21
CA ASN A 18 -11.60 10.56 0.19
C ASN A 18 -12.64 10.70 1.32
N GLN A 19 -12.71 9.73 2.24
CA GLN A 19 -13.75 9.70 3.28
C GLN A 19 -13.66 10.92 4.21
N ALA A 20 -12.46 11.25 4.68
CA ALA A 20 -12.25 12.35 5.63
C ALA A 20 -12.58 13.72 5.01
N GLN A 21 -12.11 13.96 3.78
CA GLN A 21 -12.35 15.20 3.05
C GLN A 21 -13.84 15.36 2.70
N THR A 22 -14.50 14.26 2.30
CA THR A 22 -15.95 14.27 1.99
C THR A 22 -16.78 14.54 3.24
N ALA A 23 -16.45 13.91 4.36
CA ALA A 23 -17.14 14.13 5.63
C ALA A 23 -16.98 15.58 6.11
N LEU A 24 -15.77 16.13 6.06
CA LEU A 24 -15.51 17.51 6.43
C LEU A 24 -16.28 18.49 5.54
N ALA A 25 -16.29 18.29 4.23
CA ALA A 25 -17.04 19.13 3.30
C ALA A 25 -18.56 19.08 3.59
N SER A 26 -19.12 17.91 3.88
CA SER A 26 -20.53 17.77 4.25
C SER A 26 -20.85 18.49 5.57
N PHE A 27 -19.95 18.41 6.55
CA PHE A 27 -20.11 19.08 7.84
C PHE A 27 -20.11 20.60 7.69
N VAL A 28 -19.14 21.15 6.96
CA VAL A 28 -19.00 22.60 6.75
C VAL A 28 -20.15 23.16 5.92
N LEU A 29 -20.61 22.43 4.89
CA LEU A 29 -21.67 22.91 3.99
C LEU A 29 -23.09 22.64 4.50
N GLY A 30 -23.25 21.86 5.58
CA GLY A 30 -24.55 21.50 6.14
C GLY A 30 -25.46 20.72 5.17
N ARG A 31 -24.89 20.03 4.18
CA ARG A 31 -25.64 19.30 3.14
C ARG A 31 -24.88 18.06 2.66
N PRO A 32 -25.56 17.07 2.04
CA PRO A 32 -24.88 15.91 1.48
C PRO A 32 -23.85 16.28 0.40
N VAL A 33 -22.69 15.60 0.44
CA VAL A 33 -21.59 15.78 -0.51
C VAL A 33 -21.19 14.43 -1.10
N LYS A 34 -20.98 14.40 -2.43
CA LYS A 34 -20.40 13.27 -3.15
C LYS A 34 -19.03 13.67 -3.70
N CYS A 35 -18.01 12.90 -3.38
CA CYS A 35 -16.67 13.07 -3.94
C CYS A 35 -16.29 11.85 -4.78
N THR A 36 -15.92 12.08 -6.04
CA THR A 36 -15.35 11.05 -6.92
C THR A 36 -14.02 11.57 -7.43
N LEU A 37 -12.96 10.80 -7.22
CA LEU A 37 -11.63 11.14 -7.74
C LEU A 37 -11.55 10.85 -9.24
N THR A 38 -10.86 11.71 -9.98
CA THR A 38 -10.42 11.35 -11.33
C THR A 38 -9.40 10.21 -11.26
N ARG A 39 -9.17 9.52 -12.38
CA ARG A 39 -8.15 8.46 -12.43
C ARG A 39 -6.77 9.00 -12.06
N GLU A 40 -6.42 10.18 -12.54
CA GLU A 40 -5.15 10.85 -12.25
C GLU A 40 -5.01 11.16 -10.75
N GLN A 41 -6.02 11.79 -10.13
CA GLN A 41 -6.02 12.04 -8.69
C GLN A 41 -5.89 10.75 -7.87
N SER A 42 -6.58 9.69 -8.30
CA SER A 42 -6.48 8.38 -7.67
C SER A 42 -5.05 7.81 -7.77
N LEU A 43 -4.40 7.93 -8.93
CA LEU A 43 -3.02 7.48 -9.12
C LEU A 43 -2.02 8.29 -8.30
N LEU A 44 -2.26 9.57 -8.06
CA LEU A 44 -1.37 10.41 -7.24
C LEU A 44 -1.55 10.17 -5.74
N MET A 45 -2.79 9.92 -5.30
CA MET A 45 -3.14 9.94 -3.88
C MET A 45 -3.01 8.58 -3.18
N HIS A 46 -3.42 7.47 -3.83
CA HIS A 46 -3.49 6.18 -3.14
C HIS A 46 -2.09 5.57 -2.92
N ALA A 47 -1.97 4.71 -1.91
CA ALA A 47 -0.76 3.94 -1.66
C ALA A 47 -0.32 3.13 -2.90
N LYS A 48 0.98 2.84 -2.97
CA LYS A 48 1.60 2.04 -4.02
C LYS A 48 2.30 0.83 -3.41
N ARG A 49 2.65 -0.13 -4.27
CA ARG A 49 3.54 -1.23 -3.89
C ARG A 49 4.90 -0.67 -3.52
N HIS A 50 5.44 -1.10 -2.38
CA HIS A 50 6.79 -0.77 -1.94
C HIS A 50 7.83 -1.32 -2.95
N PRO A 51 8.70 -0.48 -3.51
CA PRO A 51 9.90 -0.98 -4.15
C PRO A 51 10.85 -1.51 -3.07
N ILE A 52 11.41 -2.70 -3.30
CA ILE A 52 12.30 -3.37 -2.35
C ILE A 52 13.60 -3.74 -3.05
N GLU A 53 14.72 -3.25 -2.52
CA GLU A 53 16.05 -3.73 -2.90
C GLU A 53 16.40 -4.95 -2.06
N ILE A 54 16.72 -6.07 -2.71
CA ILE A 54 17.06 -7.32 -2.06
C ILE A 54 18.50 -7.70 -2.45
N ARG A 55 19.36 -7.87 -1.44
CA ARG A 55 20.69 -8.48 -1.59
C ARG A 55 20.65 -9.87 -1.01
N LEU A 56 20.92 -10.86 -1.85
CA LEU A 56 20.82 -12.27 -1.52
C LEU A 56 22.17 -12.95 -1.70
N GLU A 57 22.60 -13.71 -0.70
CA GLU A 57 23.75 -14.59 -0.75
C GLU A 57 23.25 -16.02 -0.51
N ALA A 58 23.56 -16.95 -1.41
CA ALA A 58 23.20 -18.36 -1.29
C ALA A 58 24.47 -19.22 -1.36
N GLY A 59 24.59 -20.16 -0.42
CA GLY A 59 25.62 -21.19 -0.44
C GLY A 59 25.02 -22.54 -0.81
N CYS A 60 25.62 -23.23 -1.78
CA CYS A 60 25.20 -24.56 -2.22
C CYS A 60 26.35 -25.56 -2.12
N ASP A 61 26.03 -26.85 -1.99
CA ASP A 61 27.00 -27.94 -2.17
C ASP A 61 27.27 -28.23 -3.66
N ALA A 62 28.16 -29.20 -3.92
CA ALA A 62 28.55 -29.59 -5.27
C ALA A 62 27.40 -30.20 -6.09
N ASP A 63 26.39 -30.75 -5.44
CA ASP A 63 25.18 -31.31 -6.08
C ASP A 63 24.10 -30.23 -6.30
N GLY A 64 24.38 -28.97 -5.91
CA GLY A 64 23.49 -27.83 -6.08
C GLY A 64 22.44 -27.66 -4.98
N LYS A 65 22.52 -28.41 -3.88
CA LYS A 65 21.60 -28.26 -2.76
C LYS A 65 21.93 -27.00 -1.97
N VAL A 66 20.94 -26.14 -1.76
CA VAL A 66 21.07 -24.93 -0.94
C VAL A 66 21.30 -25.33 0.52
N LEU A 67 22.41 -24.87 1.09
CA LEU A 67 22.80 -25.11 2.48
C LEU A 67 22.52 -23.90 3.38
N ALA A 68 22.69 -22.69 2.84
CA ALA A 68 22.48 -21.45 3.58
C ALA A 68 22.00 -20.33 2.65
N LEU A 69 21.22 -19.41 3.22
CA LEU A 69 20.75 -18.21 2.54
C LEU A 69 20.82 -17.03 3.51
N ARG A 70 21.39 -15.92 3.05
CA ARG A 70 21.37 -14.64 3.75
C ARG A 70 20.72 -13.60 2.87
N ALA A 71 19.72 -12.91 3.41
CA ALA A 71 19.03 -11.84 2.71
C ALA A 71 19.13 -10.53 3.51
N ARG A 72 19.38 -9.42 2.80
CA ARG A 72 19.18 -8.06 3.30
C ARG A 72 18.18 -7.38 2.39
N MET A 73 17.08 -6.89 2.96
CA MET A 73 15.98 -6.28 2.23
C MET A 73 15.79 -4.85 2.71
N LEU A 74 15.67 -3.90 1.78
CA LEU A 74 15.38 -2.51 2.05
C LEU A 74 14.14 -2.09 1.27
N GLY A 75 13.04 -1.83 1.97
CA GLY A 75 11.79 -1.35 1.35
C GLY A 75 11.61 0.15 1.53
N ASP A 76 11.28 0.86 0.44
CA ASP A 76 10.88 2.27 0.51
C ASP A 76 9.38 2.37 0.79
N SER A 77 9.02 3.00 1.91
CA SER A 77 7.62 3.21 2.31
C SER A 77 7.06 4.58 1.91
N GLY A 78 7.85 5.41 1.24
CA GLY A 78 7.50 6.78 0.94
C GLY A 78 7.30 7.61 2.22
N PRO A 79 6.49 8.68 2.16
CA PRO A 79 6.39 9.67 3.23
C PRO A 79 5.56 9.24 4.46
N TYR A 80 4.77 8.16 4.36
CA TYR A 80 3.90 7.69 5.44
C TYR A 80 4.09 6.20 5.69
N ALA A 81 3.91 5.78 6.95
CA ALA A 81 4.11 4.39 7.33
C ALA A 81 3.14 3.42 6.61
N SER A 82 1.84 3.77 6.54
CA SER A 82 0.78 2.87 6.05
C SER A 82 0.99 1.45 6.62
N VAL A 83 0.88 0.42 5.79
CA VAL A 83 1.16 -0.98 6.12
C VAL A 83 2.61 -1.41 5.81
N GLY A 84 3.54 -0.47 5.62
CA GLY A 84 4.90 -0.75 5.14
C GLY A 84 5.70 -1.75 5.99
N MET A 85 5.57 -1.68 7.32
CA MET A 85 6.18 -2.67 8.22
C MET A 85 5.65 -4.09 7.97
N LYS A 86 4.34 -4.23 7.73
CA LYS A 86 3.70 -5.53 7.44
C LYS A 86 4.03 -6.04 6.05
N VAL A 87 4.32 -5.15 5.10
CA VAL A 87 4.84 -5.55 3.78
C VAL A 87 6.23 -6.14 3.92
N LEU A 88 7.15 -5.46 4.63
CA LEU A 88 8.52 -5.94 4.78
C LEU A 88 8.62 -7.25 5.57
N GLU A 89 7.76 -7.44 6.59
CA GLU A 89 7.68 -8.69 7.36
C GLU A 89 7.29 -9.91 6.51
N ARG A 90 6.57 -9.69 5.40
CA ARG A 90 6.02 -10.75 4.53
C ARG A 90 6.71 -10.85 3.16
N SER A 91 7.78 -10.10 2.96
CA SER A 91 8.52 -10.04 1.69
C SER A 91 9.58 -11.13 1.58
#